data_AF-A0A5E6NMG5-F1
#
_entry.id   AF-A0A5E6NMG5-F1
#
_cell.length_a   1.000
_cell.length_b   1.000
_cell.length_c   1.000
_cell.angle_alpha   90.00
_cell.angle_beta   90.00
_cell.angle_gamma   90.00
#
_symmetry.space_group_name_H-M   'P 1'
#
loop_
_entity.id
_entity.type
_entity.pdbx_description
1 polymer ?
#
loop_
_entity_poly.entity_id
_entity_poly.type
_entity_poly.pdbx_seq_one_letter_code
_entity_poly.pdbx_strand_id
1 'polypeptide(L)'
;MLDFSKAEKGQVDGEAVLVYGFPKRNELDYMQGDAIENYRGTCALTSIANLITQTGTPTSEGEVVNTAIANNWAVNDPSLPASQLGGSNYLQQQTILNNYGIANDVIQGYNETGIANLLRGGRGVMLSVNAGILWNDSNYNGNGGVNHAITLTGAVHNANTGDLMGFYISDSGRGKVNDMTRFVDIDTFRKAADVANAYSIYTRKAVKLWDENIDATGNNNDNNIIGNRGDNVLQGLAGDDTIYAEAGNDIIIGGVGNDTLDGGTGNDTYNFNLGDGNDTIVDTQGVDTIMFGEGIKISDVSITKEGNDLLLTINDQDSILLKIQQKIESLNALCLLMVQCGISTKRTIILMPALKGVFICKVRP
;
A
#
# COMPACT_ATOMS: atom_id res chain seq x y z
N MET A 1 8.27 -5.60 7.50
CA MET A 1 7.01 -6.40 7.36
C MET A 1 6.17 -5.79 6.24
N LEU A 2 5.46 -6.56 5.36
CA LEU A 2 4.59 -6.03 4.30
C LEU A 2 3.64 -5.05 4.98
N ASP A 3 3.84 -3.76 4.74
CA ASP A 3 3.05 -2.71 5.37
C ASP A 3 2.05 -2.21 4.35
N PHE A 4 0.85 -2.80 4.38
CA PHE A 4 -0.24 -2.42 3.49
C PHE A 4 -0.78 -1.00 3.74
N SER A 5 -0.21 -0.27 4.71
CA SER A 5 -0.43 1.18 4.83
C SER A 5 0.40 2.03 3.88
N LYS A 6 1.44 1.46 3.26
CA LYS A 6 2.22 2.10 2.20
C LYS A 6 1.56 1.86 0.85
N ALA A 7 1.64 2.86 -0.03
CA ALA A 7 1.01 2.79 -1.34
C ALA A 7 1.98 2.31 -2.41
N GLU A 8 1.50 1.51 -3.35
CA GLU A 8 2.19 1.21 -4.61
C GLU A 8 1.74 2.21 -5.69
N LYS A 9 2.69 2.69 -6.51
CA LYS A 9 2.39 3.55 -7.66
C LYS A 9 1.80 2.70 -8.80
N GLY A 10 0.78 3.22 -9.50
CA GLY A 10 0.16 2.53 -10.62
C GLY A 10 -0.54 3.48 -11.59
N GLN A 11 -1.25 2.90 -12.56
CA GLN A 11 -2.09 3.64 -13.49
C GLN A 11 -3.46 2.96 -13.66
N VAL A 12 -4.53 3.76 -13.66
CA VAL A 12 -5.90 3.33 -13.98
C VAL A 12 -6.45 4.26 -15.05
N ASP A 13 -6.78 3.70 -16.22
CA ASP A 13 -7.29 4.45 -17.38
C ASP A 13 -6.43 5.66 -17.79
N GLY A 14 -5.11 5.55 -17.58
CA GLY A 14 -4.13 6.59 -17.90
C GLY A 14 -3.89 7.62 -16.79
N GLU A 15 -4.64 7.56 -15.70
CA GLU A 15 -4.44 8.40 -14.51
C GLU A 15 -3.46 7.73 -13.54
N ALA A 16 -2.54 8.51 -12.98
CA ALA A 16 -1.62 8.04 -11.95
C ALA A 16 -2.38 7.77 -10.63
N VAL A 17 -2.13 6.60 -10.03
CA VAL A 17 -2.81 6.18 -8.80
C VAL A 17 -1.83 5.68 -7.73
N LEU A 18 -2.29 5.74 -6.48
CA LEU A 18 -1.70 5.14 -5.31
C LEU A 18 -2.61 4.01 -4.83
N VAL A 19 -2.10 2.78 -4.80
CA VAL A 19 -2.85 1.58 -4.38
C VAL A 19 -2.39 1.14 -3.01
N TYR A 20 -3.31 1.12 -2.05
CA TYR A 20 -3.06 0.65 -0.69
C TYR A 20 -3.69 -0.73 -0.50
N GLY A 21 -2.96 -1.72 0.01
CA GLY A 21 -3.50 -3.05 0.29
C GLY A 21 -2.67 -4.22 -0.25
N PHE A 22 -3.34 -5.37 -0.42
CA PHE A 22 -2.79 -6.69 -0.69
C PHE A 22 -3.11 -7.22 -2.10
N PRO A 23 -2.30 -6.94 -3.14
CA PRO A 23 -2.55 -7.42 -4.49
C PRO A 23 -1.88 -8.79 -4.77
N LYS A 24 -1.84 -9.73 -3.81
CA LYS A 24 -1.34 -11.09 -4.12
C LYS A 24 -2.42 -11.96 -4.76
N ARG A 25 -2.88 -11.51 -5.93
CA ARG A 25 -3.85 -12.23 -6.76
C ARG A 25 -3.54 -13.73 -6.86
N ASN A 26 -2.27 -14.13 -6.92
CA ASN A 26 -1.87 -15.52 -7.15
C ASN A 26 -1.85 -16.41 -5.90
N GLU A 27 -1.99 -15.83 -4.70
CA GLU A 27 -2.00 -16.59 -3.44
C GLU A 27 -3.41 -16.76 -2.85
N LEU A 28 -4.42 -16.09 -3.44
CA LEU A 28 -5.79 -16.15 -2.96
C LEU A 28 -6.52 -17.38 -3.53
N ASP A 29 -7.50 -17.85 -2.77
CA ASP A 29 -8.45 -18.87 -3.17
C ASP A 29 -9.62 -18.23 -3.95
N TYR A 30 -9.93 -18.86 -5.08
CA TYR A 30 -10.99 -18.46 -6.01
C TYR A 30 -11.95 -19.61 -6.30
N MET A 31 -11.78 -20.75 -5.63
CA MET A 31 -12.54 -21.99 -5.84
C MET A 31 -13.90 -21.95 -5.11
N GLN A 32 -14.70 -20.92 -5.41
CA GLN A 32 -16.03 -20.75 -4.84
C GLN A 32 -16.98 -21.87 -5.26
N GLY A 33 -17.26 -22.79 -4.33
CA GLY A 33 -18.25 -23.85 -4.47
C GLY A 33 -17.76 -25.09 -5.24
N ASP A 34 -16.47 -25.19 -5.51
CA ASP A 34 -15.81 -26.38 -6.07
C ASP A 34 -14.83 -27.04 -5.08
N ALA A 35 -14.55 -26.40 -3.94
CA ALA A 35 -13.70 -26.98 -2.89
C ALA A 35 -14.34 -28.17 -2.14
N ILE A 36 -15.68 -28.20 -2.02
CA ILE A 36 -16.44 -29.32 -1.45
C ILE A 36 -17.53 -29.75 -2.41
N GLU A 37 -17.59 -31.05 -2.70
CA GLU A 37 -18.59 -31.62 -3.61
C GLU A 37 -20.01 -31.26 -3.17
N ASN A 38 -20.82 -30.78 -4.11
CA ASN A 38 -22.23 -30.40 -3.92
C ASN A 38 -22.47 -29.16 -3.03
N TYR A 39 -21.45 -28.44 -2.55
CA TYR A 39 -21.63 -27.17 -1.84
C TYR A 39 -21.56 -25.98 -2.80
N ARG A 40 -22.48 -25.01 -2.73
CA ARG A 40 -22.36 -23.70 -3.43
C ARG A 40 -22.58 -22.56 -2.44
N GLY A 41 -22.72 -21.31 -2.90
CA GLY A 41 -23.02 -20.17 -2.02
C GLY A 41 -21.96 -19.89 -0.95
N THR A 42 -20.70 -20.26 -1.19
CA THR A 42 -19.60 -20.22 -0.23
C THR A 42 -18.80 -18.91 -0.26
N CYS A 43 -19.24 -17.86 -0.96
CA CYS A 43 -18.48 -16.61 -1.17
C CYS A 43 -17.92 -15.98 0.12
N ALA A 44 -18.70 -15.99 1.20
CA ALA A 44 -18.23 -15.50 2.50
C ALA A 44 -17.13 -16.39 3.09
N LEU A 45 -17.22 -17.71 2.91
CA LEU A 45 -16.23 -18.68 3.39
C LEU A 45 -14.95 -18.62 2.55
N THR A 46 -15.05 -18.48 1.23
CA THR A 46 -13.93 -18.17 0.34
C THR A 46 -13.26 -16.85 0.73
N SER A 47 -14.06 -15.83 1.03
CA SER A 47 -13.53 -14.53 1.47
C SER A 47 -12.83 -14.61 2.84
N ILE A 48 -13.31 -15.45 3.75
CA ILE A 48 -12.62 -15.75 5.00
C ILE A 48 -11.29 -16.45 4.73
N ALA A 49 -11.25 -17.46 3.85
CA ALA A 49 -10.02 -18.14 3.47
C ALA A 49 -9.00 -17.14 2.91
N ASN A 50 -9.44 -16.25 2.02
CA ASN A 50 -8.63 -15.16 1.48
C ASN A 50 -8.10 -14.19 2.54
N LEU A 51 -8.96 -13.78 3.46
CA LEU A 51 -8.58 -12.92 4.57
C LEU A 51 -7.60 -13.62 5.54
N ILE A 52 -7.75 -14.92 5.77
CA ILE A 52 -6.84 -15.71 6.61
C ILE A 52 -5.49 -15.88 5.91
N THR A 53 -5.47 -16.19 4.61
CA THR A 53 -4.25 -16.25 3.80
C THR A 53 -3.51 -14.92 3.82
N GLN A 54 -4.26 -13.81 3.77
CA GLN A 54 -3.72 -12.48 4.01
C GLN A 54 -3.00 -12.38 5.35
N THR A 55 -3.36 -13.09 6.41
CA THR A 55 -2.66 -13.01 7.71
C THR A 55 -1.40 -13.89 7.85
N GLY A 56 -0.99 -14.59 6.79
CA GLY A 56 0.24 -15.41 6.80
C GLY A 56 0.05 -16.83 7.31
N THR A 57 -1.20 -17.27 7.46
CA THR A 57 -1.55 -18.66 7.76
C THR A 57 -2.45 -19.18 6.65
N PRO A 58 -1.94 -19.46 5.44
CA PRO A 58 -2.78 -19.85 4.30
C PRO A 58 -3.73 -21.00 4.63
N THR A 59 -4.99 -20.85 4.22
CA THR A 59 -6.04 -21.88 4.36
C THR A 59 -6.87 -21.91 3.08
N SER A 60 -7.51 -23.05 2.81
CA SER A 60 -8.40 -23.24 1.66
C SER A 60 -9.86 -22.97 2.01
N GLU A 61 -10.68 -22.69 1.00
CA GLU A 61 -12.13 -22.67 1.13
C GLU A 61 -12.65 -23.96 1.76
N GLY A 62 -12.15 -25.12 1.33
CA GLY A 62 -12.60 -26.41 1.84
C GLY A 62 -12.42 -26.56 3.35
N GLU A 63 -11.30 -26.08 3.91
CA GLU A 63 -11.07 -26.08 5.36
C GLU A 63 -12.05 -25.16 6.11
N VAL A 64 -12.30 -23.98 5.55
CA VAL A 64 -13.23 -23.00 6.14
C VAL A 64 -14.68 -23.51 6.07
N VAL A 65 -15.09 -24.13 4.95
CA VAL A 65 -16.43 -24.72 4.79
C VAL A 65 -16.61 -25.91 5.74
N ASN A 66 -15.62 -26.80 5.86
CA ASN A 66 -15.68 -27.91 6.82
C ASN A 66 -15.78 -27.42 8.26
N THR A 67 -15.07 -26.34 8.61
CA THR A 67 -15.17 -25.69 9.92
C THR A 67 -16.59 -25.16 10.16
N ALA A 68 -17.20 -24.50 9.17
CA ALA A 68 -18.57 -24.01 9.25
C ALA A 68 -19.58 -25.15 9.40
N ILE A 69 -19.41 -26.25 8.65
CA ILE A 69 -20.24 -27.47 8.74
C ILE A 69 -20.18 -28.06 10.15
N ALA A 70 -18.96 -28.28 10.67
CA ALA A 70 -18.76 -28.91 11.98
C ALA A 70 -19.42 -28.14 13.13
N ASN A 71 -19.67 -26.84 12.94
CA ASN A 71 -20.27 -25.95 13.93
C ASN A 71 -21.72 -25.53 13.61
N ASN A 72 -22.35 -26.09 12.57
CA ASN A 72 -23.70 -25.73 12.11
C ASN A 72 -23.85 -24.23 11.75
N TRP A 73 -22.83 -23.67 11.12
CA TRP A 73 -22.79 -22.24 10.72
C TRP A 73 -23.04 -22.01 9.23
N ALA A 74 -23.18 -23.08 8.46
CA ALA A 74 -23.62 -23.03 7.08
C ALA A 74 -24.82 -23.95 6.88
N VAL A 75 -25.62 -23.69 5.85
CA VAL A 75 -26.70 -24.60 5.46
C VAL A 75 -26.06 -25.91 5.02
N ASN A 76 -26.36 -26.98 5.74
CA ASN A 76 -25.83 -28.33 5.53
C ASN A 76 -26.97 -29.37 5.57
N ASP A 77 -27.94 -29.20 4.67
CA ASP A 77 -29.08 -30.12 4.56
C ASP A 77 -28.96 -30.91 3.25
N PRO A 78 -28.60 -32.21 3.30
CA PRO A 78 -28.41 -33.01 2.09
C PRO A 78 -29.69 -33.19 1.23
N SER A 79 -30.86 -32.75 1.71
CA SER A 79 -32.10 -32.73 0.93
C SER A 79 -32.26 -31.49 0.05
N LEU A 80 -31.49 -30.43 0.29
CA LEU A 80 -31.54 -29.19 -0.48
C LEU A 80 -30.65 -29.27 -1.74
N PRO A 81 -30.99 -28.55 -2.82
CA PRO A 81 -30.10 -28.45 -3.98
C PRO A 81 -28.80 -27.75 -3.60
N ALA A 82 -27.71 -28.10 -4.27
CA ALA A 82 -26.37 -27.53 -4.03
C ALA A 82 -26.34 -26.00 -3.99
N SER A 83 -27.17 -25.32 -4.79
CA SER A 83 -27.32 -23.86 -4.82
C SER A 83 -27.82 -23.23 -3.51
N GLN A 84 -28.39 -24.04 -2.61
CA GLN A 84 -28.90 -23.63 -1.30
C GLN A 84 -28.05 -24.17 -0.15
N LEU A 85 -27.05 -24.99 -0.43
CA LEU A 85 -26.03 -25.35 0.55
C LEU A 85 -25.04 -24.20 0.68
N GLY A 86 -24.40 -24.06 1.84
CA GLY A 86 -23.47 -22.96 2.13
C GLY A 86 -24.10 -21.77 2.84
N GLY A 87 -23.52 -20.59 2.62
CA GLY A 87 -23.90 -19.33 3.29
C GLY A 87 -23.51 -19.28 4.77
N SER A 88 -23.28 -18.07 5.27
CA SER A 88 -23.12 -17.78 6.70
C SER A 88 -23.51 -16.32 6.95
N ASN A 89 -24.00 -16.03 8.15
CA ASN A 89 -24.23 -14.64 8.57
C ASN A 89 -22.95 -14.03 9.16
N TYR A 90 -22.93 -12.70 9.33
CA TYR A 90 -21.74 -12.00 9.81
C TYR A 90 -21.25 -12.48 11.19
N LEU A 91 -22.14 -12.87 12.11
CA LEU A 91 -21.73 -13.40 13.43
C LEU A 91 -20.97 -14.72 13.29
N GLN A 92 -21.44 -15.60 12.42
CA GLN A 92 -20.77 -16.86 12.09
C GLN A 92 -19.42 -16.59 11.42
N GLN A 93 -19.35 -15.65 10.48
CA GLN A 93 -18.10 -15.25 9.82
C GLN A 93 -17.07 -14.72 10.81
N GLN A 94 -17.48 -13.83 11.72
CA GLN A 94 -16.61 -13.34 12.81
C GLN A 94 -16.12 -14.48 13.71
N THR A 95 -17.00 -15.46 14.00
CA THR A 95 -16.66 -16.61 14.84
C THR A 95 -15.66 -17.53 14.15
N ILE A 96 -15.80 -17.77 12.85
CA ILE A 96 -14.82 -18.52 12.06
C ILE A 96 -13.47 -17.80 12.11
N LEU A 97 -13.42 -16.49 11.83
CA LEU A 97 -12.17 -15.73 11.94
C LEU A 97 -11.53 -15.82 13.33
N ASN A 98 -12.34 -15.76 14.39
CA ASN A 98 -11.87 -15.95 15.77
C ASN A 98 -11.29 -17.35 16.02
N ASN A 99 -11.86 -18.41 15.42
CA ASN A 99 -11.32 -19.77 15.50
C ASN A 99 -9.92 -19.88 14.86
N TYR A 100 -9.64 -19.06 13.84
CA TYR A 100 -8.31 -18.93 13.24
C TYR A 100 -7.41 -17.89 13.94
N GLY A 101 -7.82 -17.38 15.11
CA GLY A 101 -7.03 -16.42 15.89
C GLY A 101 -7.05 -14.99 15.37
N ILE A 102 -7.92 -14.68 14.40
CA ILE A 102 -8.01 -13.35 13.79
C ILE A 102 -9.04 -12.51 14.56
N ALA A 103 -8.54 -11.65 15.43
CA ALA A 103 -9.36 -10.67 16.11
C ALA A 103 -9.96 -9.69 15.09
N ASN A 104 -11.29 -9.58 15.07
CA ASN A 104 -12.03 -8.83 14.06
C ASN A 104 -13.19 -8.04 14.68
N ASP A 105 -13.70 -7.07 13.92
CA ASP A 105 -14.89 -6.29 14.25
C ASP A 105 -15.77 -6.14 13.00
N VAL A 106 -17.00 -5.68 13.20
CA VAL A 106 -18.00 -5.47 12.13
C VAL A 106 -18.44 -4.02 12.09
N ILE A 107 -18.54 -3.47 10.88
CA ILE A 107 -19.23 -2.20 10.60
C ILE A 107 -20.57 -2.57 9.96
N GLN A 108 -21.66 -2.07 10.54
CA GLN A 108 -23.00 -2.20 9.96
C GLN A 108 -23.28 -1.03 9.02
N GLY A 109 -23.90 -1.30 7.88
CA GLY A 109 -24.10 -0.36 6.79
C GLY A 109 -22.87 -0.23 5.90
N TYR A 110 -22.99 0.64 4.89
CA TYR A 110 -21.92 0.95 3.94
C TYR A 110 -21.19 2.24 4.33
N ASN A 111 -19.85 2.20 4.27
CA ASN A 111 -18.99 3.37 4.50
C ASN A 111 -17.66 3.21 3.75
N GLU A 112 -17.61 3.64 2.51
CA GLU A 112 -16.42 3.57 1.64
C GLU A 112 -15.19 4.28 2.21
N THR A 113 -15.36 5.47 2.80
CA THR A 113 -14.24 6.21 3.38
C THR A 113 -13.64 5.46 4.57
N GLY A 114 -14.49 4.89 5.43
CA GLY A 114 -14.06 4.05 6.54
C GLY A 114 -13.33 2.78 6.05
N ILE A 115 -13.87 2.13 5.02
CA ILE A 115 -13.28 0.94 4.41
C ILE A 115 -11.92 1.25 3.78
N ALA A 116 -11.80 2.34 3.01
CA ALA A 116 -10.54 2.78 2.42
C ALA A 116 -9.51 3.08 3.50
N ASN A 117 -9.91 3.77 4.58
CA ASN A 117 -9.02 4.05 5.70
C ASN A 117 -8.57 2.78 6.45
N LEU A 118 -9.41 1.75 6.52
CA LEU A 118 -9.02 0.45 7.09
C LEU A 118 -7.94 -0.23 6.22
N LEU A 119 -8.14 -0.28 4.91
CA LEU A 119 -7.15 -0.84 3.96
C LEU A 119 -5.84 -0.03 3.99
N ARG A 120 -5.92 1.31 4.00
CA ARG A 120 -4.78 2.21 4.21
C ARG A 120 -4.13 2.08 5.58
N GLY A 121 -4.82 1.53 6.57
CA GLY A 121 -4.24 1.16 7.86
C GLY A 121 -3.67 -0.26 7.88
N GLY A 122 -3.61 -0.91 6.72
CA GLY A 122 -3.21 -2.29 6.51
C GLY A 122 -4.12 -3.33 7.13
N ARG A 123 -5.41 -3.01 7.34
CA ARG A 123 -6.41 -3.99 7.80
C ARG A 123 -6.91 -4.80 6.63
N GLY A 124 -7.12 -6.09 6.86
CA GLY A 124 -7.82 -6.93 5.93
C GLY A 124 -9.31 -6.67 6.07
N VAL A 125 -10.03 -6.60 4.95
CA VAL A 125 -11.45 -6.24 4.93
C VAL A 125 -12.22 -7.21 4.04
N MET A 126 -13.33 -7.71 4.58
CA MET A 126 -14.40 -8.34 3.82
C MET A 126 -15.59 -7.40 3.78
N LEU A 127 -16.29 -7.39 2.65
CA LEU A 127 -17.46 -6.56 2.44
C LEU A 127 -18.59 -7.41 1.87
N SER A 128 -19.79 -7.21 2.40
CA SER A 128 -21.00 -7.76 1.82
C SER A 128 -21.50 -6.87 0.69
N VAL A 129 -21.96 -7.47 -0.40
CA VAL A 129 -22.44 -6.76 -1.60
C VAL A 129 -23.66 -7.44 -2.19
N ASN A 130 -24.28 -6.79 -3.17
CA ASN A 130 -25.22 -7.42 -4.09
C ASN A 130 -24.47 -7.92 -5.33
N ALA A 131 -24.41 -9.25 -5.50
CA ALA A 131 -23.75 -9.91 -6.62
C ALA A 131 -24.33 -9.53 -7.98
N GLY A 132 -25.66 -9.43 -8.09
CA GLY A 132 -26.31 -9.10 -9.36
C GLY A 132 -25.98 -7.69 -9.85
N ILE A 133 -25.86 -6.73 -8.92
CA ILE A 133 -25.39 -5.39 -9.27
C ILE A 133 -23.90 -5.41 -9.59
N LEU A 134 -23.08 -6.03 -8.74
CA LEU A 134 -21.62 -6.11 -8.92
C LEU A 134 -21.23 -6.72 -10.26
N TRP A 135 -21.93 -7.76 -10.69
CA TRP A 135 -21.63 -8.48 -11.93
C TRP A 135 -22.54 -8.10 -13.10
N ASN A 136 -23.41 -7.11 -12.91
CA ASN A 136 -24.42 -6.68 -13.88
C ASN A 136 -25.24 -7.86 -14.45
N ASP A 137 -25.83 -8.66 -13.58
CA ASP A 137 -26.64 -9.84 -13.91
C ASP A 137 -27.82 -9.98 -12.96
N SER A 138 -29.01 -9.69 -13.51
CA SER A 138 -30.25 -9.65 -12.75
C SER A 138 -30.67 -10.99 -12.15
N ASN A 139 -30.13 -12.12 -12.65
CA ASN A 139 -30.38 -13.44 -12.07
C ASN A 139 -29.84 -13.53 -10.63
N TYR A 140 -28.86 -12.70 -10.28
CA TYR A 140 -28.23 -12.65 -8.97
C TYR A 140 -28.60 -11.38 -8.18
N ASN A 141 -29.61 -10.61 -8.60
CA ASN A 141 -30.03 -9.42 -7.83
C ASN A 141 -30.72 -9.80 -6.51
N GLY A 142 -31.35 -10.98 -6.43
CA GLY A 142 -32.16 -11.37 -5.28
C GLY A 142 -33.26 -10.33 -4.99
N ASN A 143 -33.33 -9.86 -3.75
CA ASN A 143 -34.25 -8.80 -3.31
C ASN A 143 -33.66 -7.38 -3.42
N GLY A 144 -32.49 -7.22 -4.05
CA GLY A 144 -31.76 -5.95 -4.12
C GLY A 144 -30.92 -5.62 -2.88
N GLY A 145 -30.98 -6.42 -1.82
CA GLY A 145 -30.10 -6.30 -0.64
C GLY A 145 -28.83 -7.14 -0.76
N VAL A 146 -28.11 -7.29 0.35
CA VAL A 146 -26.94 -8.18 0.42
C VAL A 146 -27.31 -9.63 0.07
N ASN A 147 -26.50 -10.25 -0.79
CA ASN A 147 -26.57 -11.69 -1.05
C ASN A 147 -25.20 -12.32 -1.36
N HIS A 148 -24.12 -11.54 -1.22
CA HIS A 148 -22.77 -11.98 -1.55
C HIS A 148 -21.75 -11.31 -0.63
N ALA A 149 -20.55 -11.88 -0.55
CA ALA A 149 -19.43 -11.32 0.20
C ALA A 149 -18.15 -11.44 -0.60
N ILE A 150 -17.32 -10.40 -0.55
CA ILE A 150 -16.06 -10.30 -1.26
C ILE A 150 -14.94 -9.93 -0.30
N THR A 151 -13.70 -10.26 -0.66
CA THR A 151 -12.52 -9.73 0.03
C THR A 151 -12.05 -8.48 -0.69
N LEU A 152 -11.82 -7.40 0.04
CA LEU A 152 -11.20 -6.21 -0.53
C LEU A 152 -9.69 -6.38 -0.43
N THR A 153 -9.03 -6.25 -1.58
CA THR A 153 -7.58 -6.43 -1.72
C THR A 153 -6.85 -5.11 -1.90
N GLY A 154 -7.54 -4.01 -2.21
CA GLY A 154 -6.89 -2.70 -2.15
C GLY A 154 -7.84 -1.52 -2.32
N ALA A 155 -7.43 -0.37 -1.82
CA ALA A 155 -8.06 0.92 -2.05
C ALA A 155 -7.19 1.73 -3.01
N VAL A 156 -7.82 2.28 -4.05
CA VAL A 156 -7.12 3.01 -5.12
C VAL A 156 -7.44 4.49 -5.01
N HIS A 157 -6.41 5.31 -4.86
CA HIS A 157 -6.54 6.77 -4.79
C HIS A 157 -5.85 7.42 -6.00
N ASN A 158 -6.39 8.51 -6.50
CA ASN A 158 -5.70 9.33 -7.49
C ASN A 158 -4.41 9.88 -6.85
N ALA A 159 -3.27 9.74 -7.51
CA ALA A 159 -1.98 10.15 -6.96
C ALA A 159 -1.83 11.67 -6.81
N ASN A 160 -2.54 12.45 -7.63
CA ASN A 160 -2.47 13.90 -7.65
C ASN A 160 -3.49 14.56 -6.72
N THR A 161 -4.73 14.05 -6.70
CA THR A 161 -5.83 14.66 -5.94
C THR A 161 -6.08 13.98 -4.59
N GLY A 162 -5.67 12.72 -4.44
CA GLY A 162 -5.97 11.89 -3.27
C GLY A 162 -7.38 11.32 -3.24
N ASP A 163 -8.20 11.56 -4.28
CA ASP A 163 -9.58 11.08 -4.35
C ASP A 163 -9.65 9.55 -4.45
N LEU A 164 -10.63 8.95 -3.76
CA LEU A 164 -10.88 7.51 -3.84
C LEU A 164 -11.49 7.17 -5.21
N MET A 165 -10.75 6.41 -6.01
CA MET A 165 -11.16 6.02 -7.37
C MET A 165 -11.90 4.68 -7.40
N GLY A 166 -11.67 3.82 -6.42
CA GLY A 166 -12.31 2.50 -6.35
C GLY A 166 -11.53 1.52 -5.49
N PHE A 167 -11.86 0.23 -5.67
CA PHE A 167 -11.25 -0.85 -4.89
C PHE A 167 -10.84 -2.00 -5.79
N TYR A 168 -9.72 -2.62 -5.46
CA TYR A 168 -9.43 -3.99 -5.90
C TYR A 168 -10.19 -4.96 -5.00
N ILE A 169 -10.85 -5.92 -5.66
CA ILE A 169 -11.62 -6.97 -4.99
C ILE A 169 -11.10 -8.34 -5.40
N SER A 170 -11.13 -9.29 -4.48
CA SER A 170 -10.98 -10.72 -4.76
C SER A 170 -12.36 -11.36 -4.74
N ASP A 171 -12.80 -11.83 -5.91
CA ASP A 171 -14.12 -12.41 -6.10
C ASP A 171 -14.12 -13.26 -7.38
N SER A 172 -14.09 -14.58 -7.25
CA SER A 172 -14.09 -15.45 -8.44
C SER A 172 -15.39 -15.35 -9.24
N GLY A 173 -16.47 -14.88 -8.60
CA GLY A 173 -17.77 -14.43 -9.11
C GLY A 173 -18.55 -15.44 -9.96
N ARG A 174 -17.92 -15.96 -11.00
CA ARG A 174 -18.46 -16.86 -12.03
C ARG A 174 -17.49 -17.98 -12.42
N GLY A 175 -16.43 -18.21 -11.64
CA GLY A 175 -15.39 -19.20 -11.96
C GLY A 175 -14.54 -18.82 -13.17
N LYS A 176 -14.47 -17.52 -13.52
CA LYS A 176 -13.61 -17.04 -14.61
C LYS A 176 -12.31 -16.51 -14.04
N VAL A 177 -11.19 -16.88 -14.66
CA VAL A 177 -9.85 -16.40 -14.28
C VAL A 177 -9.75 -14.86 -14.31
N ASN A 178 -10.48 -14.22 -15.23
CA ASN A 178 -10.53 -12.75 -15.34
C ASN A 178 -11.29 -12.07 -14.19
N ASP A 179 -12.09 -12.81 -13.42
CA ASP A 179 -12.86 -12.27 -12.31
C ASP A 179 -12.11 -12.35 -10.97
N MET A 180 -11.07 -13.21 -10.86
CA MET A 180 -10.28 -13.45 -9.65
C MET A 180 -9.93 -12.17 -8.87
N THR A 181 -9.06 -11.30 -9.40
CA THR A 181 -8.84 -9.97 -8.82
C THR A 181 -9.08 -8.90 -9.87
N ARG A 182 -9.98 -7.95 -9.57
CA ARG A 182 -10.30 -6.85 -10.48
C ARG A 182 -10.47 -5.54 -9.75
N PHE A 183 -10.16 -4.46 -10.46
CA PHE A 183 -10.52 -3.11 -10.06
C PHE A 183 -12.02 -2.89 -10.30
N VAL A 184 -12.69 -2.27 -9.35
CA VAL A 184 -14.07 -1.80 -9.47
C VAL A 184 -14.05 -0.30 -9.15
N ASP A 185 -14.48 0.51 -10.12
CA ASP A 185 -14.59 1.96 -9.94
C ASP A 185 -15.58 2.31 -8.82
N ILE A 186 -15.37 3.47 -8.20
CA ILE A 186 -16.12 3.87 -7.01
C ILE A 186 -17.65 3.95 -7.24
N ASP A 187 -18.11 4.29 -8.44
CA ASP A 187 -19.54 4.41 -8.72
C ASP A 187 -20.21 3.04 -8.91
N THR A 188 -19.53 2.11 -9.59
CA THR A 188 -19.96 0.71 -9.66
C THR A 188 -19.93 0.07 -8.28
N PHE A 189 -18.88 0.33 -7.50
CA PHE A 189 -18.72 -0.20 -6.15
C PHE A 189 -19.86 0.27 -5.21
N ARG A 190 -20.17 1.56 -5.21
CA ARG A 190 -21.30 2.14 -4.45
C ARG A 190 -22.61 1.45 -4.77
N LYS A 191 -22.95 1.25 -6.05
CA LYS A 191 -24.20 0.60 -6.44
C LYS A 191 -24.30 -0.83 -5.89
N ALA A 192 -23.19 -1.55 -5.86
CA ALA A 192 -23.17 -2.94 -5.39
C ALA A 192 -23.12 -3.06 -3.86
N ALA A 193 -22.50 -2.11 -3.18
CA ALA A 193 -22.22 -2.19 -1.74
C ALA A 193 -23.16 -1.36 -0.87
N ASP A 194 -23.68 -0.23 -1.36
CA ASP A 194 -24.65 0.61 -0.64
C ASP A 194 -26.07 0.05 -0.79
N VAL A 195 -26.27 -1.14 -0.20
CA VAL A 195 -27.50 -1.90 -0.26
C VAL A 195 -28.00 -2.25 1.14
N ALA A 196 -29.28 -2.61 1.24
CA ALA A 196 -29.89 -2.95 2.53
C ALA A 196 -29.14 -4.11 3.22
N ASN A 197 -28.87 -3.92 4.52
CA ASN A 197 -28.14 -4.85 5.39
C ASN A 197 -26.66 -5.06 5.01
N ALA A 198 -26.05 -4.11 4.28
CA ALA A 198 -24.62 -4.09 4.07
C ALA A 198 -23.84 -4.16 5.40
N TYR A 199 -22.72 -4.86 5.39
CA TYR A 199 -21.78 -4.92 6.50
C TYR A 199 -20.35 -5.15 5.97
N SER A 200 -19.38 -4.73 6.77
CA SER A 200 -17.96 -4.99 6.55
C SER A 200 -17.39 -5.68 7.77
N ILE A 201 -16.61 -6.75 7.56
CA ILE A 201 -15.79 -7.35 8.64
C ILE A 201 -14.35 -6.96 8.38
N TYR A 202 -13.64 -6.52 9.43
CA TYR A 202 -12.25 -6.11 9.30
C TYR A 202 -11.39 -6.65 10.44
N THR A 203 -10.10 -6.82 10.17
CA THR A 203 -9.14 -7.25 11.17
C THR A 203 -8.82 -6.10 12.13
N ARG A 204 -8.79 -6.35 13.45
CA ARG A 204 -8.41 -5.32 14.43
C ARG A 204 -6.95 -4.93 14.31
N LYS A 205 -6.09 -5.90 13.99
CA LYS A 205 -4.66 -5.72 13.77
C LYS A 205 -4.38 -5.59 12.28
N ALA A 206 -3.32 -4.84 11.96
CA ALA A 206 -2.77 -4.83 10.62
C ALA A 206 -2.46 -6.27 10.24
N VAL A 207 -2.87 -6.64 9.05
CA VAL A 207 -2.40 -7.82 8.39
C VAL A 207 -0.93 -7.54 8.09
N LYS A 208 0.00 -8.28 8.70
CA LYS A 208 1.44 -8.12 8.48
C LYS A 208 1.98 -9.48 8.10
N LEU A 209 2.36 -9.63 6.84
CA LEU A 209 2.66 -10.93 6.27
C LEU A 209 4.11 -11.34 6.52
N TRP A 210 5.11 -10.69 5.93
CA TRP A 210 6.54 -11.00 6.13
C TRP A 210 7.39 -9.74 6.07
N ASP A 211 8.65 -9.75 6.50
CA ASP A 211 9.52 -8.62 6.21
C ASP A 211 9.70 -8.41 4.71
N GLU A 212 9.37 -7.22 4.18
CA GLU A 212 9.64 -6.89 2.76
C GLU A 212 10.95 -6.15 2.60
N ASN A 213 11.55 -5.68 3.70
CA ASN A 213 12.81 -4.99 3.65
C ASN A 213 13.80 -5.85 2.85
N ILE A 214 14.17 -5.35 1.68
CA ILE A 214 15.22 -5.93 0.87
C ILE A 214 16.39 -4.99 0.93
N ASP A 215 17.44 -5.44 1.60
CA ASP A 215 18.70 -4.73 1.54
C ASP A 215 19.41 -5.16 0.26
N ALA A 216 19.82 -4.17 -0.53
CA ALA A 216 20.55 -4.39 -1.76
C ALA A 216 21.89 -3.67 -1.69
N THR A 217 22.94 -4.36 -2.13
CA THR A 217 24.26 -3.77 -2.29
C THR A 217 24.73 -4.05 -3.71
N GLY A 218 25.13 -2.99 -4.40
CA GLY A 218 25.68 -3.03 -5.74
C GLY A 218 27.12 -3.54 -5.77
N ASN A 219 27.88 -3.01 -6.72
CA ASN A 219 29.30 -3.31 -6.94
C ASN A 219 30.01 -2.05 -7.46
N ASN A 220 31.20 -2.17 -8.04
CA ASN A 220 31.98 -1.02 -8.49
C ASN A 220 31.68 -0.58 -9.94
N ASN A 221 30.58 -1.04 -10.52
CA ASN A 221 30.09 -0.60 -11.81
C ASN A 221 28.71 0.02 -11.61
N ASP A 222 28.26 0.80 -12.59
CA ASP A 222 26.91 1.34 -12.69
C ASP A 222 25.84 0.24 -12.49
N ASN A 223 24.96 0.43 -11.51
CA ASN A 223 23.91 -0.50 -11.14
C ASN A 223 22.53 0.13 -11.29
N ASN A 224 21.55 -0.72 -11.54
CA ASN A 224 20.15 -0.37 -11.46
C ASN A 224 19.53 -1.18 -10.32
N ILE A 225 19.24 -0.52 -9.21
CA ILE A 225 18.73 -1.12 -7.99
C ILE A 225 17.27 -0.68 -7.82
N ILE A 226 16.38 -1.66 -7.74
CA ILE A 226 14.95 -1.42 -7.56
C ILE A 226 14.55 -2.10 -6.25
N GLY A 227 14.08 -1.29 -5.30
CA GLY A 227 13.51 -1.70 -4.04
C GLY A 227 12.13 -2.31 -4.19
N ASN A 228 11.40 -2.31 -3.10
CA ASN A 228 10.00 -2.73 -3.05
C ASN A 228 9.30 -1.87 -1.99
N ARG A 229 8.09 -2.24 -1.56
CA ARG A 229 7.35 -1.47 -0.55
C ARG A 229 7.83 -1.61 0.92
N GLY A 230 8.98 -2.25 1.15
CA GLY A 230 9.64 -2.46 2.44
C GLY A 230 10.18 -1.18 3.06
N ASP A 231 10.91 -1.26 4.18
CA ASP A 231 11.83 -0.20 4.60
C ASP A 231 13.24 -0.70 4.26
N ASN A 232 13.74 -0.35 3.07
CA ASN A 232 14.90 -0.96 2.45
C ASN A 232 16.20 -0.22 2.82
N VAL A 233 17.34 -0.92 2.81
CA VAL A 233 18.65 -0.30 2.75
C VAL A 233 19.28 -0.59 1.40
N LEU A 234 19.35 0.42 0.54
CA LEU A 234 19.83 0.30 -0.84
C LEU A 234 21.15 1.04 -0.99
N GLN A 235 22.20 0.31 -1.40
CA GLN A 235 23.55 0.83 -1.54
C GLN A 235 24.12 0.56 -2.93
N GLY A 236 24.45 1.61 -3.68
CA GLY A 236 25.05 1.51 -5.03
C GLY A 236 26.51 1.05 -5.00
N LEU A 237 27.30 1.61 -4.08
CA LEU A 237 28.75 1.46 -3.92
C LEU A 237 29.57 2.39 -4.80
N ALA A 238 30.00 1.97 -5.99
CA ALA A 238 30.77 2.82 -6.87
C ALA A 238 30.36 2.65 -8.31
N GLY A 239 30.47 3.70 -9.11
CA GLY A 239 29.86 3.77 -10.44
C GLY A 239 28.70 4.76 -10.43
N ASP A 240 28.16 5.07 -11.60
CA ASP A 240 27.02 5.98 -11.71
C ASP A 240 25.72 5.15 -11.58
N ASP A 241 25.19 5.06 -10.37
CA ASP A 241 24.09 4.17 -10.01
C ASP A 241 22.71 4.83 -10.21
N THR A 242 21.71 4.01 -10.49
CA THR A 242 20.30 4.41 -10.48
C THR A 242 19.56 3.57 -9.44
N ILE A 243 18.99 4.23 -8.42
CA ILE A 243 18.30 3.58 -7.31
C ILE A 243 16.86 4.08 -7.22
N TYR A 244 15.91 3.17 -7.34
CA TYR A 244 14.48 3.39 -7.12
C TYR A 244 14.06 2.61 -5.87
N ALA A 245 13.83 3.28 -4.74
CA ALA A 245 13.49 2.60 -3.49
C ALA A 245 12.01 2.16 -3.41
N GLU A 246 11.16 2.80 -4.23
CA GLU A 246 9.73 2.54 -4.43
C GLU A 246 8.83 3.04 -3.29
N ALA A 247 8.53 2.22 -2.29
CA ALA A 247 7.68 2.64 -1.19
C ALA A 247 8.31 2.20 0.11
N GLY A 248 8.30 3.02 1.13
CA GLY A 248 9.15 2.74 2.26
C GLY A 248 9.49 3.93 3.10
N ASN A 249 10.12 3.69 4.24
CA ASN A 249 11.03 4.66 4.80
C ASN A 249 12.41 4.08 4.54
N ASP A 250 12.95 4.38 3.37
CA ASP A 250 14.14 3.75 2.83
C ASP A 250 15.39 4.49 3.26
N ILE A 251 16.50 3.76 3.36
CA ILE A 251 17.84 4.32 3.49
C ILE A 251 18.54 4.10 2.16
N ILE A 252 18.89 5.19 1.50
CA ILE A 252 19.46 5.19 0.15
C ILE A 252 20.87 5.76 0.22
N ILE A 253 21.83 4.98 -0.24
CA ILE A 253 23.25 5.32 -0.30
C ILE A 253 23.67 5.13 -1.76
N GLY A 254 23.88 6.21 -2.52
CA GLY A 254 24.43 6.12 -3.87
C GLY A 254 25.84 5.53 -3.81
N GLY A 255 26.74 6.28 -3.19
CA GLY A 255 28.13 5.88 -3.00
C GLY A 255 29.02 6.76 -3.85
N VAL A 256 30.14 6.22 -4.36
CA VAL A 256 31.09 6.98 -5.18
C VAL A 256 30.65 6.97 -6.64
N GLY A 257 30.22 8.11 -7.17
CA GLY A 257 29.72 8.19 -8.53
C GLY A 257 28.96 9.48 -8.80
N ASN A 258 28.17 9.51 -9.85
CA ASN A 258 27.10 10.51 -9.97
C ASN A 258 25.78 9.76 -10.06
N ASP A 259 25.12 9.63 -8.92
CA ASP A 259 23.99 8.71 -8.79
C ASP A 259 22.65 9.40 -9.04
N THR A 260 21.65 8.63 -9.46
CA THR A 260 20.25 9.08 -9.55
C THR A 260 19.39 8.29 -8.56
N LEU A 261 18.81 8.99 -7.59
CA LEU A 261 18.15 8.40 -6.43
C LEU A 261 16.67 8.86 -6.35
N ASP A 262 15.73 7.92 -6.27
CA ASP A 262 14.28 8.17 -6.07
C ASP A 262 13.82 7.31 -4.89
N GLY A 263 13.33 7.95 -3.82
CA GLY A 263 12.90 7.25 -2.59
C GLY A 263 11.48 6.74 -2.74
N GLY A 264 10.62 7.59 -3.28
CA GLY A 264 9.38 7.18 -3.90
C GLY A 264 8.17 7.55 -3.06
N THR A 265 7.72 6.72 -2.12
CA THR A 265 6.65 7.08 -1.18
C THR A 265 7.02 6.68 0.24
N GLY A 266 6.70 7.54 1.21
CA GLY A 266 7.05 7.35 2.61
C GLY A 266 8.18 8.29 2.99
N ASN A 267 8.82 8.15 4.16
CA ASN A 267 9.78 9.14 4.64
C ASN A 267 11.22 8.61 4.49
N ASP A 268 11.92 9.04 3.45
CA ASP A 268 13.17 8.42 3.05
C ASP A 268 14.40 9.16 3.62
N THR A 269 15.52 8.45 3.71
CA THR A 269 16.80 8.97 4.17
C THR A 269 17.89 8.74 3.14
N TYR A 270 18.41 9.83 2.58
CA TYR A 270 19.53 9.83 1.65
C TYR A 270 20.83 10.08 2.42
N ASN A 271 21.72 9.10 2.45
CA ASN A 271 23.02 9.20 3.09
C ASN A 271 24.07 9.67 2.08
N PHE A 272 24.74 10.77 2.37
CA PHE A 272 25.76 11.37 1.50
C PHE A 272 27.05 11.63 2.28
N ASN A 273 28.19 11.21 1.74
CA ASN A 273 29.53 11.35 2.30
C ASN A 273 30.45 12.17 1.40
N LEU A 274 31.63 12.55 1.92
CA LEU A 274 32.66 13.20 1.12
C LEU A 274 33.25 12.21 0.12
N GLY A 275 33.37 12.63 -1.14
CA GLY A 275 33.84 11.81 -2.24
C GLY A 275 32.76 10.96 -2.91
N ASP A 276 31.50 11.13 -2.51
CA ASP A 276 30.36 10.46 -3.15
C ASP A 276 30.10 11.03 -4.56
N GLY A 277 30.50 12.28 -4.84
CA GLY A 277 30.38 12.88 -6.17
C GLY A 277 29.12 13.73 -6.34
N ASN A 278 28.49 13.71 -7.53
CA ASN A 278 27.40 14.64 -7.87
C ASN A 278 26.08 13.91 -8.10
N ASP A 279 25.30 13.75 -7.02
CA ASP A 279 24.07 12.99 -7.05
C ASP A 279 22.86 13.83 -7.44
N THR A 280 21.87 13.17 -8.03
CA THR A 280 20.55 13.73 -8.32
C THR A 280 19.49 12.98 -7.52
N ILE A 281 18.75 13.70 -6.68
CA ILE A 281 17.61 13.13 -5.95
C ILE A 281 16.31 13.60 -6.60
N VAL A 282 15.44 12.64 -6.90
CA VAL A 282 14.11 12.85 -7.46
C VAL A 282 13.09 12.31 -6.46
N ASP A 283 12.69 13.14 -5.50
CA ASP A 283 11.62 12.79 -4.56
C ASP A 283 10.61 13.93 -4.38
N THR A 284 9.34 13.56 -4.34
CA THR A 284 8.20 14.48 -4.31
C THR A 284 7.13 14.11 -3.28
N GLN A 285 7.30 13.02 -2.55
CA GLN A 285 6.31 12.53 -1.58
C GLN A 285 6.97 12.33 -0.22
N GLY A 286 6.18 12.32 0.85
CA GLY A 286 6.73 12.09 2.19
C GLY A 286 7.43 13.28 2.83
N VAL A 287 8.21 12.97 3.88
CA VAL A 287 9.03 13.91 4.65
C VAL A 287 10.44 13.34 4.75
N ASP A 288 11.29 13.75 3.82
CA ASP A 288 12.58 13.09 3.60
C ASP A 288 13.74 13.80 4.32
N THR A 289 14.82 13.05 4.49
CA THR A 289 16.02 13.49 5.21
C THR A 289 17.25 13.29 4.32
N ILE A 290 18.08 14.33 4.18
CA ILE A 290 19.47 14.13 3.74
C ILE A 290 20.34 14.06 4.99
N MET A 291 21.01 12.91 5.16
CA MET A 291 21.93 12.64 6.23
C MET A 291 23.35 12.80 5.72
N PHE A 292 24.05 13.82 6.20
CA PHE A 292 25.44 14.01 5.86
C PHE A 292 26.35 13.20 6.77
N GLY A 293 27.29 12.49 6.15
CA GLY A 293 28.31 11.67 6.77
C GLY A 293 29.34 12.45 7.59
N GLU A 294 30.29 11.72 8.16
CA GLU A 294 31.36 12.32 8.96
C GLU A 294 32.19 13.31 8.12
N GLY A 295 32.53 14.45 8.70
CA GLY A 295 33.36 15.48 8.06
C GLY A 295 32.58 16.55 7.30
N ILE A 296 31.29 16.36 7.02
CA ILE A 296 30.43 17.38 6.41
C ILE A 296 29.65 18.11 7.51
N LYS A 297 29.89 19.40 7.67
CA LYS A 297 29.09 20.26 8.55
C LYS A 297 28.04 20.99 7.73
N ILE A 298 26.95 21.39 8.37
CA ILE A 298 25.95 22.28 7.76
C ILE A 298 26.58 23.59 7.24
N SER A 299 27.67 24.06 7.86
CA SER A 299 28.39 25.25 7.38
C SER A 299 29.12 25.05 6.05
N ASP A 300 29.33 23.81 5.65
CA ASP A 300 30.08 23.44 4.45
C ASP A 300 29.12 23.31 3.25
N VAL A 301 27.82 23.17 3.52
CA VAL A 301 26.78 23.05 2.50
C VAL A 301 26.30 24.43 2.06
N SER A 302 26.52 24.76 0.79
CA SER A 302 25.94 25.93 0.14
C SER A 302 24.74 25.51 -0.71
N ILE A 303 23.64 26.25 -0.63
CA ILE A 303 22.40 25.93 -1.34
C ILE A 303 22.15 27.03 -2.38
N THR A 304 22.11 26.66 -3.64
CA THR A 304 21.77 27.54 -4.75
C THR A 304 20.53 27.00 -5.48
N LYS A 305 19.80 27.90 -6.13
CA LYS A 305 18.65 27.54 -6.95
C LYS A 305 19.11 27.42 -8.40
N GLU A 306 18.82 26.29 -9.03
CA GLU A 306 19.10 26.04 -10.45
C GLU A 306 17.80 25.77 -11.20
N GLY A 307 17.27 26.78 -11.90
CA GLY A 307 15.96 26.66 -12.54
C GLY A 307 14.85 26.48 -11.50
N ASN A 308 14.21 25.31 -11.46
CA ASN A 308 13.24 24.94 -10.42
C ASN A 308 13.85 24.08 -9.31
N ASP A 309 15.08 23.62 -9.48
CA ASP A 309 15.74 22.66 -8.62
C ASP A 309 16.59 23.38 -7.56
N LEU A 310 17.05 22.63 -6.56
CA LEU A 310 18.00 23.10 -5.56
C LEU A 310 19.31 22.33 -5.70
N LEU A 311 20.42 23.04 -5.86
CA LEU A 311 21.76 22.47 -5.83
C LEU A 311 22.37 22.71 -4.46
N LEU A 312 22.72 21.62 -3.77
CA LEU A 312 23.47 21.62 -2.53
C LEU A 312 24.92 21.30 -2.88
N THR A 313 25.80 22.29 -2.81
CA THR A 313 27.24 22.11 -3.06
C THR A 313 27.97 21.96 -1.73
N ILE A 314 28.69 20.85 -1.55
CA ILE A 314 29.47 20.54 -0.36
C ILE A 314 30.92 20.99 -0.55
N ASN A 315 31.50 20.70 -1.72
CA ASN A 315 32.83 21.15 -2.13
C ASN A 315 32.94 21.16 -3.67
N ASP A 316 34.16 21.27 -4.21
CA ASP A 316 34.40 21.34 -5.66
C ASP A 316 34.15 20.01 -6.42
N GLN A 317 34.01 18.90 -5.69
CA GLN A 317 33.81 17.55 -6.24
C GLN A 317 32.44 16.96 -5.87
N ASP A 318 31.86 17.41 -4.76
CA ASP A 318 30.67 16.81 -4.15
C ASP A 318 29.46 17.76 -4.16
N SER A 319 28.35 17.30 -4.72
CA SER A 319 27.08 18.03 -4.72
C SER A 319 25.84 17.13 -4.80
N ILE A 320 24.69 17.68 -4.42
CA ILE A 320 23.38 17.03 -4.56
C ILE A 320 22.43 17.98 -5.29
N LEU A 321 21.88 17.54 -6.42
CA LEU A 321 20.82 18.23 -7.15
C LEU A 321 19.46 17.65 -6.77
N LEU A 322 18.64 18.44 -6.08
CA LEU A 322 17.26 18.10 -5.73
C LEU A 322 16.31 18.52 -6.85
N LYS A 323 15.72 17.55 -7.56
CA LYS A 323 14.76 17.78 -8.63
C LYS A 323 13.38 18.10 -8.07
N ILE A 324 12.92 19.33 -8.26
CA ILE A 324 11.57 19.75 -7.82
C ILE A 324 10.66 19.72 -9.06
N GLN A 325 9.89 18.63 -9.20
CA GLN A 325 9.03 18.42 -10.38
C GLN A 325 7.83 19.37 -10.48
N GLN A 326 7.56 20.18 -9.45
CA GLN A 326 6.49 21.20 -9.44
C GLN A 326 7.03 22.63 -9.43
N LYS A 327 6.28 23.55 -10.07
CA LYS A 327 6.62 24.98 -10.12
C LYS A 327 6.61 25.57 -8.70
N ILE A 328 7.71 26.22 -8.30
CA ILE A 328 7.87 26.77 -6.93
C ILE A 328 6.74 27.75 -6.53
N GLU A 329 6.06 28.34 -7.50
CA GLU A 329 5.01 29.35 -7.32
C GLU A 329 3.65 28.78 -6.84
N SER A 330 3.46 27.46 -6.79
CA SER A 330 2.20 26.81 -6.34
C SER A 330 2.32 25.95 -5.08
N LEU A 331 3.45 26.00 -4.36
CA LEU A 331 3.74 25.12 -3.23
C LEU A 331 3.01 25.54 -1.94
N ASN A 332 1.85 24.92 -1.69
CA ASN A 332 1.31 24.71 -0.34
C ASN A 332 1.75 23.37 0.27
N ALA A 333 2.58 22.59 -0.42
CA ALA A 333 3.12 21.31 0.05
C ALA A 333 4.63 21.27 -0.21
N LEU A 334 5.40 21.96 0.63
CA LEU A 334 6.86 21.85 0.56
C LEU A 334 7.30 20.71 1.48
N CYS A 335 7.86 19.66 0.88
CA CYS A 335 8.54 18.57 1.57
C CYS A 335 9.62 19.17 2.49
N LEU A 336 9.58 18.78 3.76
CA LEU A 336 10.45 19.33 4.80
C LEU A 336 11.74 18.52 4.83
N LEU A 337 12.76 18.97 4.09
CA LEU A 337 14.09 18.38 4.17
C LEU A 337 14.70 18.64 5.56
N MET A 338 14.90 17.58 6.34
CA MET A 338 15.76 17.66 7.52
C MET A 338 17.19 17.30 7.13
N VAL A 339 18.13 18.19 7.47
CA VAL A 339 19.56 17.92 7.29
C VAL A 339 20.16 17.59 8.65
N GLN A 340 20.72 16.38 8.79
CA GLN A 340 21.36 15.93 10.02
C GLN A 340 22.84 15.63 9.79
N CYS A 341 23.67 15.95 10.79
CA CYS A 341 25.12 15.69 10.82
C CYS A 341 25.44 14.81 12.04
N GLY A 342 25.76 13.54 11.82
CA GLY A 342 26.21 12.58 12.84
C GLY A 342 25.22 12.26 13.98
N ILE A 343 25.73 11.71 15.09
CA ILE A 343 24.99 11.25 16.30
C ILE A 343 24.47 12.44 17.16
N SER A 344 24.54 13.66 16.65
CA SER A 344 24.14 14.87 17.38
C SER A 344 22.61 15.04 17.37
N THR A 345 21.99 15.18 18.53
CA THR A 345 20.56 15.45 18.71
C THR A 345 20.10 16.84 18.25
N LYS A 346 20.95 17.63 17.56
CA LYS A 346 20.61 18.97 17.08
C LYS A 346 19.93 18.89 15.71
N ARG A 347 18.58 18.90 15.74
CA ARG A 347 17.71 19.01 14.56
C ARG A 347 17.74 20.44 14.02
N THR A 348 18.09 20.63 12.75
CA THR A 348 17.96 21.91 12.05
C THR A 348 16.83 21.79 11.02
N ILE A 349 15.80 22.62 11.17
CA ILE A 349 14.65 22.70 10.26
C ILE A 349 14.79 23.98 9.43
N ILE A 350 14.83 23.90 8.10
CA ILE A 350 14.58 25.06 7.23
C ILE A 350 13.91 24.61 5.92
N LEU A 351 12.66 25.07 5.69
CA LEU A 351 12.29 25.92 4.55
C LEU A 351 10.87 26.49 4.78
N MET A 352 10.76 27.82 4.79
CA MET A 352 9.50 28.60 4.79
C MET A 352 9.24 29.17 3.39
N PRO A 353 7.97 29.46 3.02
CA PRO A 353 7.62 29.80 1.66
C PRO A 353 8.02 31.24 1.30
N ALA A 354 8.38 31.41 0.02
CA ALA A 354 8.50 32.65 -0.72
C ALA A 354 9.53 33.69 -0.24
N LEU A 355 10.68 33.71 -0.94
CA LEU A 355 11.42 34.92 -1.33
C LEU A 355 11.43 36.09 -0.31
N LYS A 356 12.35 36.01 0.66
CA LYS A 356 13.27 37.11 1.06
C LYS A 356 14.22 36.62 2.14
N GLY A 357 15.44 36.26 1.72
CA GLY A 357 16.56 35.97 2.61
C GLY A 357 16.68 34.47 2.94
N VAL A 358 17.78 33.88 2.50
CA VAL A 358 18.28 32.61 3.03
C VAL A 358 18.75 32.91 4.46
N PHE A 359 17.98 32.51 5.46
CA PHE A 359 18.37 32.64 6.86
C PHE A 359 18.95 31.31 7.35
N ILE A 360 20.28 31.23 7.48
CA ILE A 360 20.93 30.21 8.29
C ILE A 360 20.62 30.55 9.76
N CYS A 361 19.73 29.81 10.41
CA CYS A 361 19.49 29.98 11.83
C CYS A 361 20.69 29.46 12.63
N LYS A 362 21.51 30.39 13.16
CA LYS A 362 22.53 30.09 14.18
C LYS A 362 21.84 29.68 15.47
N VAL A 363 21.90 28.39 15.83
CA VAL A 363 21.57 27.94 17.19
C VAL A 363 22.75 28.29 18.10
N ARG A 364 22.57 29.27 19.00
CA ARG A 364 23.51 29.50 20.11
C ARG A 364 23.42 28.33 21.11
N PRO A 365 24.55 27.98 21.77
CA PRO A 365 24.83 26.69 22.41
C PRO A 365 23.66 26.00 23.11
#